data_AF-A0A7V5PMF1-F1
#
_entry.id   AF-A0A7V5PMF1-F1
#
_cell.length_a   1.000
_cell.length_b   1.000
_cell.length_c   1.000
_cell.angle_alpha   90.00
_cell.angle_beta   90.00
_cell.angle_gamma   90.00
#
_symmetry.space_group_name_H-M   'P 1'
#
loop_
_entity.id
_entity.type
_entity.pdbx_description
1 polymer ?
#
loop_
_entity_poly.entity_id
_entity_poly.type
_entity_poly.pdbx_seq_one_letter_code
_entity_poly.pdbx_strand_id
1 'polypeptide(L)' 'MRNVFLLSSLFLLVLKCGLTGQVIFSEIMFDVVGSDYHDEYVEIYNLSATDSVDLSGWQFSDSSGTDWL' A
#
# COMPACT_ATOMS: atom_id res chain seq x y z
N MET A 1 16.66 28.85 25.63
CA MET A 1 16.83 28.80 24.16
C MET A 1 17.31 27.42 23.68
N ARG A 2 18.42 26.87 24.19
CA ARG A 2 18.95 25.53 23.81
C ARG A 2 17.98 24.35 23.95
N ASN A 3 17.13 24.35 24.98
CA ASN A 3 16.19 23.25 25.23
C ASN A 3 14.99 23.26 24.27
N VAL A 4 14.59 24.43 23.76
CA VAL A 4 13.47 24.57 22.81
C VAL A 4 13.87 24.02 21.44
N PHE A 5 15.11 24.26 21.00
CA PHE A 5 15.64 23.69 19.76
C PHE A 5 15.80 22.17 19.81
N LEU A 6 16.18 21.61 20.96
CA LEU A 6 16.29 20.16 21.15
C LEU A 6 14.90 19.49 21.14
N LEU A 7 13.92 20.09 21.80
CA LEU A 7 12.52 19.64 21.79
C LEU A 7 11.90 19.74 20.38
N SER A 8 12.15 20.83 19.65
CA SER A 8 11.65 20.99 18.27
C SER A 8 12.31 20.04 17.28
N SER A 9 13.61 19.76 17.45
CA SER A 9 14.35 18.81 16.60
C SER A 9 13.95 17.36 16.85
N LEU A 10 13.56 17.00 18.08
CA LEU A 10 13.01 15.70 18.43
C LEU A 10 11.57 15.53 17.88
N PHE A 11 10.76 16.58 17.94
CA PHE A 11 9.41 16.62 17.36
C PHE A 11 9.43 16.44 15.82
N LEU A 12 10.37 17.07 15.13
CA LEU A 12 10.58 16.89 13.68
C LEU A 12 11.10 15.49 13.31
N LEU A 13 11.83 14.82 14.22
CA LEU A 13 12.30 13.45 14.01
C LEU A 13 11.16 12.41 14.14
N VAL A 14 10.18 12.67 15.03
CA VAL A 14 8.96 11.85 15.21
C VAL A 14 7.97 12.04 14.04
N LEU A 15 7.98 13.21 13.39
CA LEU A 15 7.15 13.51 12.21
C LEU A 15 7.68 12.95 10.89
N LYS A 16 8.87 12.34 10.86
CA LYS A 16 9.33 11.52 9.73
C LYS A 16 8.66 10.13 9.76
N CYS A 17 7.34 10.10 9.78
CA CYS A 17 6.60 8.94 9.32
C CYS A 17 6.49 9.09 7.80
N GLY A 18 7.21 8.26 7.05
CA GLY A 18 6.97 8.16 5.63
C GLY A 18 5.54 7.67 5.45
N LEU A 19 4.62 8.55 5.04
CA LEU A 19 3.26 8.17 4.66
C LEU A 19 3.35 7.39 3.35
N THR A 20 3.71 6.12 3.44
CA THR A 20 3.53 5.15 2.37
C THR A 20 2.14 4.55 2.51
N GLY A 21 1.50 4.17 1.41
CA GLY A 21 0.27 3.40 1.49
C GLY A 21 0.51 2.14 2.34
N GLN A 22 -0.36 1.86 3.31
CA GLN A 22 -0.24 0.68 4.16
C GLN A 22 -0.39 -0.61 3.35
N VAL A 23 -1.28 -0.61 2.36
CA VAL A 23 -1.43 -1.69 1.38
C VAL A 23 -0.86 -1.22 0.04
N ILE A 24 -0.07 -2.08 -0.61
CA ILE A 24 0.52 -1.84 -1.92
C ILE A 24 0.15 -2.96 -2.90
N PHE A 25 0.30 -2.72 -4.21
CA PHE A 25 0.42 -3.79 -5.19
C PHE A 25 1.87 -4.27 -5.20
N SER A 26 2.13 -5.50 -4.75
CA SER A 26 3.46 -6.09 -4.71
C SER A 26 3.86 -6.77 -6.01
N GLU A 27 2.89 -7.30 -6.75
CA GLU A 27 3.10 -7.91 -8.06
C GLU A 27 1.89 -7.69 -8.97
N ILE A 28 2.14 -7.57 -10.28
CA ILE A 28 1.12 -7.56 -11.33
C ILE A 28 1.58 -8.52 -12.43
N MET A 29 0.88 -9.65 -12.58
CA MET A 29 1.06 -10.60 -13.66
C MET A 29 -0.06 -10.40 -14.68
N PHE A 30 0.24 -9.68 -15.76
CA PHE A 30 -0.73 -9.32 -16.80
C PHE A 30 -0.40 -9.94 -18.17
N ASP A 31 0.74 -10.60 -18.31
CA ASP A 31 1.23 -11.19 -19.56
C ASP A 31 1.86 -12.55 -19.26
N VAL A 32 1.00 -13.53 -19.04
CA VAL A 32 1.40 -14.91 -18.75
C VAL A 32 2.03 -15.53 -19.99
N VAL A 33 3.11 -16.27 -19.82
CA VAL A 33 3.71 -17.04 -20.92
C VAL A 33 2.78 -18.18 -21.32
N GLY A 34 2.11 -18.04 -22.47
CA GLY A 34 1.22 -19.05 -23.03
C GLY A 34 0.00 -18.42 -23.69
N SER A 35 -1.00 -19.24 -24.00
CA SER A 35 -2.30 -18.77 -24.49
C SER A 35 -3.39 -18.76 -23.41
N ASP A 36 -3.05 -19.17 -22.18
CA ASP A 36 -4.01 -19.29 -21.09
C ASP A 36 -3.91 -18.06 -20.19
N TYR A 37 -4.95 -17.22 -20.22
CA TYR A 37 -5.07 -16.00 -19.40
C TYR A 37 -5.45 -16.30 -17.94
N HIS A 38 -5.53 -17.58 -17.55
CA HIS A 38 -6.02 -18.01 -16.25
C HIS A 38 -5.04 -17.78 -15.10
N ASP A 39 -3.77 -17.48 -15.40
CA ASP A 39 -2.72 -17.24 -14.39
C ASP A 39 -2.41 -15.73 -14.23
N GLU A 40 -3.30 -14.84 -14.67
CA GLU A 40 -3.20 -13.40 -14.43
C GLU A 40 -3.64 -13.05 -13.00
N TYR A 41 -2.91 -12.16 -12.34
CA TYR A 41 -3.25 -11.71 -10.99
C TYR A 41 -2.64 -10.36 -10.63
N VAL A 42 -3.23 -9.75 -9.59
CA VAL A 42 -2.65 -8.62 -8.85
C VAL A 42 -2.47 -9.07 -7.41
N GLU A 43 -1.26 -8.97 -6.89
CA GLU A 43 -0.98 -9.25 -5.48
C GLU A 43 -1.05 -7.96 -4.66
N ILE A 44 -1.78 -8.01 -3.53
CA ILE A 44 -1.76 -6.94 -2.53
C ILE A 44 -0.95 -7.35 -1.30
N TYR A 45 -0.16 -6.41 -0.77
CA TYR A 45 0.64 -6.62 0.42
C TYR A 45 0.43 -5.51 1.45
N ASN A 46 0.11 -5.90 2.68
CA ASN A 46 0.05 -5.01 3.84
C ASN A 46 1.46 -4.85 4.42
N LEU A 47 2.03 -3.65 4.29
CA LEU A 47 3.34 -3.27 4.82
C LEU A 47 3.36 -3.15 6.35
N SER A 48 2.19 -3.07 7.01
CA SER A 48 2.16 -2.97 8.48
C SER A 48 2.56 -4.29 9.13
N ALA A 49 3.51 -4.20 10.06
CA ALA A 49 3.96 -5.34 10.84
C ALA A 49 2.97 -5.77 11.94
N THR A 50 2.07 -4.87 12.34
CA THR A 50 1.21 -5.06 13.52
C THR A 50 -0.27 -4.89 13.22
N ASP A 51 -0.63 -4.15 12.20
CA ASP A 51 -2.01 -3.76 11.95
C ASP A 51 -2.64 -4.65 10.88
N SER A 52 -3.88 -5.04 11.09
CA SER A 52 -4.70 -5.66 10.06
C SER A 52 -5.42 -4.59 9.22
N VAL A 53 -5.75 -4.96 7.99
CA VAL A 53 -6.58 -4.14 7.10
C VAL A 53 -7.84 -4.94 6.77
N ASP A 54 -9.00 -4.32 6.97
CA ASP A 54 -10.28 -4.85 6.50
C ASP A 54 -10.47 -4.46 5.03
N LEU A 55 -10.62 -5.47 4.18
CA LEU A 55 -10.81 -5.30 2.73
C LEU A 55 -12.28 -5.20 2.34
N SER A 56 -13.21 -5.26 3.31
CA SER A 56 -14.65 -5.21 3.04
C SER A 56 -15.02 -3.95 2.24
N GLY A 57 -15.64 -4.14 1.08
CA GLY A 57 -16.07 -3.06 0.18
C GLY A 57 -14.98 -2.46 -0.70
N TRP A 58 -13.76 -3.01 -0.67
CA TRP A 58 -12.73 -2.65 -1.64
C TRP A 58 -13.12 -3.13 -3.03
N GLN A 59 -12.66 -2.38 -4.03
CA GLN A 59 -12.95 -2.61 -5.43
C GLN A 59 -11.68 -2.38 -6.24
N PHE A 60 -11.52 -3.16 -7.30
CA PHE A 60 -10.63 -2.86 -8.41
C PHE A 60 -11.40 -2.11 -9.48
N SER A 61 -10.79 -1.11 -10.11
CA SER A 61 -11.41 -0.41 -11.23
C SER A 61 -10.38 -0.05 -12.27
N ASP A 62 -10.81 -0.05 -13.52
CA ASP A 62 -10.04 0.39 -14.66
C ASP A 62 -10.90 1.26 -15.57
N SER A 63 -10.43 1.54 -16.80
CA SER A 63 -11.22 2.33 -17.75
C SER A 63 -12.47 1.62 -18.28
N SER A 64 -12.60 0.31 -18.07
CA SER A 64 -13.67 -0.54 -18.61
C SER A 64 -14.74 -0.87 -17.58
N GLY A 65 -14.43 -0.86 -16.28
CA GLY A 65 -15.39 -1.20 -15.25
C GLY A 65 -14.85 -1.15 -13.82
N THR A 66 -15.61 -1.77 -12.92
CA THR A 66 -15.27 -1.89 -11.50
C THR A 66 -15.66 -3.28 -11.02
N ASP A 67 -14.69 -4.00 -10.49
CA ASP A 67 -14.81 -5.35 -9.95
C ASP A 67 -14.67 -5.30 -8.43
N TRP A 68 -15.48 -6.10 -7.74
CA TRP A 68 -15.44 -6.21 -6.29
C TRP A 68 -14.43 -7.28 -5.89
N LEU A 69 -13.67 -7.00 -4.81
CA LEU A 69 -12.81 -7.99 -4.15
C LEU A 69 -13.64 -9.05 -3.41
#